data_AF-A0A2B7ZUD5-F1
#
_entry.id   AF-A0A2B7ZUD5-F1
#
_cell.length_a   1.000
_cell.length_b   1.000
_cell.length_c   1.000
_cell.angle_alpha   90.00
_cell.angle_beta   90.00
_cell.angle_gamma   90.00
#
_symmetry.space_group_name_H-M   'P 1'
#
loop_
_entity.id
_entity.type
_entity.pdbx_description
1 polymer ?
#
loop_
_entity_poly.entity_id
_entity_poly.type
_entity_poly.pdbx_seq_one_letter_code
_entity_poly.pdbx_strand_id
1 'polypeptide(L)'
;MSHTASQTWVSKKTKEREAWGRVRNMMVYVAPKSPFTPRTFRGWIAHRLAWMEEERGRIVSQAITRRANENGWSEQAPVGPVLGGKKLPDGLALVLARETIWVRRRGYPSVRKLAPWPSYEELKHEGDDRSKSGYSRFPPLPRGRGNETVNWKQRAPVKQRRFDEVGRPVLEVRSVHTQYLESEMLKFVDSALLAELGW
;
A
#
# COMPACT_ATOMS: atom_id res chain seq x y z
N MET A 1 41.43 3.92 9.39
CA MET A 1 40.28 3.07 9.77
C MET A 1 40.55 1.66 9.27
N SER A 2 40.82 0.71 10.16
CA SER A 2 41.16 -0.67 9.80
C SER A 2 39.91 -1.54 9.76
N HIS A 3 39.61 -2.14 8.61
CA HIS A 3 38.58 -3.16 8.47
C HIS A 3 39.24 -4.52 8.37
N THR A 4 39.56 -5.12 9.51
CA THR A 4 39.99 -6.52 9.60
C THR A 4 38.75 -7.38 9.83
N ALA A 5 38.03 -7.72 8.76
CA ALA A 5 37.00 -8.76 8.83
C ALA A 5 37.68 -10.12 8.63
N SER A 6 38.25 -10.69 9.70
CA SER A 6 38.71 -12.07 9.65
C SER A 6 37.49 -13.00 9.56
N GLN A 7 37.30 -13.63 8.40
CA GLN A 7 36.31 -14.69 8.26
C GLN A 7 36.85 -15.92 9.00
N THR A 8 36.51 -16.03 10.28
CA THR A 8 36.75 -17.24 11.05
C THR A 8 35.67 -18.25 10.70
N TRP A 9 36.10 -19.48 10.41
CA TRP A 9 35.16 -20.58 10.20
C TRP A 9 34.47 -20.89 11.53
N VAL A 10 33.17 -20.65 11.58
CA VAL A 10 32.33 -20.93 12.75
C VAL A 10 31.47 -22.15 12.47
N SER A 11 31.43 -23.09 13.42
CA SER A 11 30.60 -24.28 13.30
C SER A 11 29.12 -23.91 13.15
N LYS A 12 28.33 -24.73 12.44
CA LYS A 12 26.88 -24.53 12.28
C LYS A 12 26.16 -24.42 13.64
N LYS A 13 26.59 -25.21 14.63
CA LYS A 13 26.05 -25.20 15.99
C LYS A 13 26.32 -23.89 16.71
N THR A 14 27.53 -23.35 16.56
CA THR A 14 27.92 -22.06 17.15
C THR A 14 27.13 -20.92 16.50
N LYS A 15 26.99 -20.94 15.17
CA LYS A 15 26.18 -19.96 14.41
C LYS A 15 24.72 -19.93 14.85
N GLU A 16 24.10 -21.09 15.06
CA GLU A 16 22.73 -21.18 15.57
C GLU A 16 22.61 -20.71 17.03
N ARG A 17 23.63 -20.97 17.86
CA ARG A 17 23.66 -20.48 19.25
C ARG A 17 23.77 -18.95 19.32
N GLU A 18 24.57 -18.34 18.46
CA GLU A 18 24.66 -16.89 18.33
C GLU A 18 23.37 -16.28 17.80
N ALA A 19 22.73 -16.91 16.81
CA ALA A 19 21.43 -16.50 16.29
C ALA A 19 20.35 -16.52 17.39
N TRP A 20 20.29 -17.61 18.17
CA TRP A 20 19.40 -17.69 19.32
C TRP A 20 19.69 -16.60 20.36
N GLY A 21 20.97 -16.35 20.67
CA GLY A 21 21.37 -15.29 21.61
C GLY A 21 20.87 -13.91 21.18
N ARG A 22 21.01 -13.57 19.89
CA ARG A 22 20.49 -12.30 19.34
C ARG A 22 18.98 -12.19 19.47
N VAL A 23 18.24 -13.23 19.06
CA VAL A 23 16.76 -13.21 19.12
C VAL A 23 16.27 -13.17 20.57
N ARG A 24 16.87 -13.96 21.46
CA ARG A 24 16.54 -13.96 22.89
C ARG A 24 16.71 -12.56 23.49
N ASN A 25 17.85 -11.92 23.26
CA ASN A 25 18.14 -10.59 23.81
C ASN A 25 17.18 -9.53 23.25
N MET A 26 16.85 -9.59 21.97
CA MET A 26 15.89 -8.68 21.35
C MET A 26 14.47 -8.87 21.90
N MET A 27 14.04 -10.12 22.06
CA MET A 27 12.67 -10.44 22.50
C MET A 27 12.40 -10.04 23.95
N VAL A 28 13.43 -9.90 24.79
CA VAL A 28 13.28 -9.33 26.14
C VAL A 28 12.75 -7.89 26.08
N TYR A 29 13.13 -7.12 25.06
CA TYR A 29 12.65 -5.74 24.89
C TYR A 29 11.34 -5.67 24.09
N VAL A 30 11.21 -6.48 23.03
CA VAL A 30 10.05 -6.43 22.13
C VAL A 30 8.81 -7.09 22.73
N ALA A 31 8.97 -8.26 23.36
CA ALA A 31 7.84 -9.07 23.81
C ALA A 31 8.21 -9.91 25.05
N PRO A 32 8.49 -9.27 26.21
CA PRO A 32 9.03 -9.93 27.40
C PRO A 32 8.15 -11.05 27.97
N LYS A 33 6.83 -10.93 27.85
CA LYS A 33 5.85 -11.87 28.40
C LYS A 33 5.29 -12.86 27.35
N SER A 34 5.79 -12.85 26.12
CA SER A 34 5.24 -13.70 25.06
C SER A 34 5.51 -15.19 25.33
N PRO A 35 4.47 -16.05 25.33
CA PRO A 35 4.62 -17.50 25.54
C PRO A 35 5.27 -18.19 24.34
N PHE A 36 5.32 -17.54 23.18
CA PHE A 36 5.85 -18.09 21.93
C PHE A 36 7.35 -17.84 21.74
N THR A 37 7.99 -17.12 22.67
CA THR A 37 9.43 -16.85 22.59
C THR A 37 10.24 -18.03 23.13
N PRO A 38 11.14 -18.64 22.33
CA PRO A 38 11.90 -19.81 22.76
C PRO A 38 12.93 -19.43 23.85
N ARG A 39 12.61 -19.76 25.10
CA ARG A 39 13.46 -19.49 26.28
C ARG A 39 14.71 -20.36 26.35
N THR A 40 14.70 -21.53 25.73
CA THR A 40 15.80 -22.49 25.71
C THR A 40 16.34 -22.70 24.29
N PHE A 41 17.62 -23.03 24.17
CA PHE A 41 18.23 -23.32 22.87
C PHE A 41 17.56 -24.51 22.18
N ARG A 42 17.13 -25.53 22.93
CA ARG A 42 16.38 -26.67 22.39
C ARG A 42 15.01 -26.22 21.83
N GLY A 43 14.30 -25.34 22.54
CA GLY A 43 13.05 -24.75 22.06
C GLY A 43 13.25 -23.91 20.79
N TRP A 44 14.38 -23.19 20.68
CA TRP A 44 14.75 -22.44 19.47
C TRP A 44 14.94 -23.35 18.25
N ILE A 45 15.64 -24.47 18.41
CA ILE A 45 15.83 -25.44 17.32
C ILE A 45 14.49 -26.07 16.90
N ALA A 46 13.65 -26.46 17.87
CA ALA A 46 12.32 -27.00 17.57
C ALA A 46 11.44 -25.99 16.81
N HIS A 47 11.43 -24.72 17.25
CA HIS A 47 10.72 -23.64 16.58
C HIS A 47 11.24 -23.40 15.15
N ARG A 48 12.57 -23.41 14.94
CA ARG A 48 13.18 -23.27 13.61
C ARG A 48 12.78 -24.40 12.67
N LEU A 49 12.74 -25.64 13.17
CA LEU A 49 12.30 -26.79 12.37
C LEU A 49 10.82 -26.69 12.01
N ALA A 50 9.96 -26.32 12.95
CA ALA A 50 8.53 -26.12 12.70
C ALA A 50 8.30 -25.01 11.65
N TRP A 51 9.00 -23.89 11.77
CA TRP A 51 8.91 -22.79 10.82
C TRP A 51 9.39 -23.19 9.41
N MET A 52 10.47 -23.98 9.32
CA MET A 52 10.94 -24.50 8.03
C MET A 52 9.92 -25.45 7.39
N GLU A 53 9.24 -26.27 8.18
CA GLU A 53 8.21 -27.19 7.68
C GLU A 53 6.97 -26.44 7.20
N GLU A 54 6.52 -25.44 7.95
CA GLU A 54 5.42 -24.56 7.53
C GLU A 54 5.76 -23.81 6.24
N GLU A 55 6.96 -23.23 6.15
CA GLU A 55 7.38 -22.49 4.97
C GLU A 55 7.49 -23.40 3.73
N ARG A 56 7.96 -24.65 3.92
CA ARG A 56 7.89 -25.68 2.85
C ARG A 56 6.46 -25.95 2.44
N GLY A 57 5.55 -26.14 3.39
CA GLY A 57 4.13 -26.34 3.12
C GLY A 57 3.50 -25.16 2.35
N ARG A 58 3.87 -23.92 2.71
CA ARG A 58 3.44 -22.70 1.99
C ARG A 58 3.97 -22.66 0.57
N ILE A 59 5.26 -22.96 0.36
CA ILE A 59 5.87 -22.98 -0.97
C ILE A 59 5.21 -24.06 -1.84
N VAL A 60 4.97 -25.25 -1.29
CA VAL A 60 4.29 -26.35 -2.01
C VAL A 60 2.86 -25.96 -2.37
N SER A 61 2.10 -25.42 -1.42
CA SER A 61 0.73 -24.94 -1.66
C SER A 61 0.70 -23.82 -2.71
N GLN A 62 1.67 -22.91 -2.65
CA GLN A 62 1.83 -21.84 -3.63
C GLN A 62 2.21 -22.38 -5.02
N ALA A 63 3.06 -23.40 -5.10
CA ALA A 63 3.41 -24.05 -6.36
C ALA A 63 2.22 -24.82 -6.96
N ILE A 64 1.43 -25.50 -6.12
CA ILE A 64 0.20 -26.21 -6.54
C ILE A 64 -0.83 -25.20 -7.08
N THR A 65 -1.10 -24.12 -6.34
CA THR A 65 -2.02 -23.06 -6.76
C THR A 65 -1.56 -22.36 -8.03
N ARG A 66 -0.25 -22.09 -8.19
CA ARG A 66 0.31 -21.54 -9.44
C ARG A 66 0.11 -22.48 -10.62
N ARG A 67 0.42 -23.77 -10.47
CA ARG A 67 0.20 -24.78 -11.52
C ARG A 67 -1.28 -24.93 -11.88
N ALA A 68 -2.17 -24.90 -10.89
CA ALA A 68 -3.62 -24.92 -11.12
C ALA A 68 -4.08 -23.68 -11.93
N ASN A 69 -3.57 -22.49 -11.60
CA ASN A 69 -3.85 -21.27 -12.34
C ASN A 69 -3.25 -21.27 -13.76
N GLU A 70 -2.04 -21.80 -13.94
CA GLU A 70 -1.38 -21.92 -15.26
C GLU A 70 -2.12 -22.89 -16.19
N ASN A 71 -2.69 -23.97 -15.64
CA ASN A 71 -3.52 -24.91 -16.39
C ASN A 71 -4.95 -24.39 -16.67
N GLY A 72 -5.27 -23.14 -16.31
CA GLY A 72 -6.60 -22.55 -16.51
C GLY A 72 -7.66 -22.99 -15.51
N TRP A 73 -7.30 -23.76 -14.48
CA TRP A 73 -8.19 -24.21 -13.38
C TRP A 73 -8.21 -23.20 -12.24
N SER A 74 -8.19 -21.91 -12.55
CA SER A 74 -8.68 -20.93 -11.59
C SER A 74 -10.20 -21.03 -11.64
N GLU A 75 -10.78 -21.86 -10.77
CA GLU A 75 -12.16 -21.58 -10.34
C GLU A 75 -12.10 -20.17 -9.77
N GLN A 76 -12.51 -19.20 -10.59
CA GLN A 76 -12.75 -17.85 -10.12
C GLN A 76 -13.74 -18.05 -8.99
N ALA A 77 -13.27 -17.87 -7.75
CA ALA A 77 -14.15 -17.87 -6.59
C ALA A 77 -15.37 -17.05 -7.01
N PRO A 78 -16.60 -17.59 -6.92
CA PRO A 78 -17.76 -16.92 -7.48
C PRO A 78 -17.93 -15.59 -6.75
N VAL A 79 -17.35 -14.54 -7.33
CA VAL A 79 -17.46 -13.19 -6.81
C VAL A 79 -18.88 -12.81 -7.13
N GLY A 80 -19.74 -12.91 -6.11
CA GLY A 80 -21.10 -12.44 -6.21
C GLY A 80 -21.11 -11.01 -6.77
N PRO A 81 -22.11 -10.66 -7.60
CA PRO A 81 -22.14 -9.35 -8.20
C PRO A 81 -22.15 -8.27 -7.10
N VAL A 82 -21.26 -7.28 -7.22
CA VAL A 82 -21.14 -6.18 -6.26
C VAL A 82 -22.52 -5.59 -5.98
N LEU A 83 -22.90 -5.54 -4.69
CA LEU A 83 -24.21 -5.06 -4.22
C LEU A 83 -25.42 -5.75 -4.89
N GLY A 84 -25.30 -7.05 -5.17
CA GLY A 84 -26.36 -7.83 -5.81
C GLY A 84 -26.60 -7.47 -7.28
N GLY A 85 -25.64 -6.79 -7.93
CA GLY A 85 -25.74 -6.41 -9.34
C GLY A 85 -26.61 -5.18 -9.60
N LYS A 86 -27.00 -4.44 -8.55
CA LYS A 86 -27.70 -3.15 -8.67
C LYS A 86 -26.88 -2.17 -9.51
N LYS A 87 -27.56 -1.40 -10.35
CA LYS A 87 -26.96 -0.37 -11.22
C LYS A 87 -27.78 0.90 -11.07
N LEU A 88 -27.11 2.04 -11.00
CA LEU A 88 -27.75 3.34 -11.10
C LEU A 88 -27.66 3.85 -12.55
N PRO A 89 -28.76 4.37 -13.13
CA PRO A 89 -28.79 4.84 -14.53
C PRO A 89 -28.12 6.21 -14.73
N ASP A 90 -27.87 6.94 -13.64
CA ASP A 90 -27.38 8.33 -13.59
C ASP A 90 -25.85 8.46 -13.58
N GLY A 91 -25.12 7.33 -13.55
CA GLY A 91 -23.67 7.33 -13.49
C GLY A 91 -23.10 7.85 -12.16
N LEU A 92 -23.84 7.67 -11.07
CA LEU A 92 -23.39 7.86 -9.68
C LEU A 92 -22.81 6.56 -9.10
N ALA A 93 -21.94 6.70 -8.09
CA ALA A 93 -21.40 5.57 -7.33
C ALA A 93 -22.50 4.86 -6.54
N LEU A 94 -22.51 3.52 -6.56
CA LEU A 94 -23.56 2.72 -5.91
C LEU A 94 -23.63 2.89 -4.38
N VAL A 95 -22.51 3.17 -3.72
CA VAL A 95 -22.45 3.23 -2.25
C VAL A 95 -22.89 4.59 -1.71
N LEU A 96 -22.36 5.68 -2.30
CA LEU A 96 -22.55 7.03 -1.78
C LEU A 96 -23.52 7.87 -2.62
N ALA A 97 -24.03 7.35 -3.74
CA ALA A 97 -24.79 8.11 -4.72
C ALA A 97 -24.10 9.44 -5.12
N ARG A 98 -22.77 9.41 -5.23
CA ARG A 98 -21.94 10.56 -5.60
C ARG A 98 -21.36 10.40 -6.99
N GLU A 99 -21.15 11.51 -7.68
CA GLU A 99 -20.47 11.50 -8.97
C GLU A 99 -19.05 10.97 -8.81
N THR A 100 -18.68 10.01 -9.65
CA THR A 100 -17.33 9.43 -9.64
C THR A 100 -16.84 9.11 -11.05
N ILE A 101 -15.51 9.02 -11.20
CA ILE A 101 -14.83 8.50 -12.40
C ILE A 101 -14.93 6.97 -12.51
N TRP A 102 -15.19 6.27 -11.41
CA TRP A 102 -15.26 4.80 -11.31
C TRP A 102 -16.60 4.23 -11.79
N VAL A 103 -16.99 4.59 -13.01
CA VAL A 103 -18.21 4.11 -13.68
C VAL A 103 -17.89 3.30 -14.92
N ARG A 104 -18.73 2.30 -15.21
CA ARG A 104 -18.57 1.48 -16.42
C ARG A 104 -18.59 2.37 -17.65
N ARG A 105 -17.66 2.13 -18.59
CA ARG A 105 -17.54 2.90 -19.86
C ARG A 105 -18.86 3.00 -20.64
N ARG A 106 -19.73 1.98 -20.62
CA ARG A 106 -21.06 2.01 -21.26
C ARG A 106 -22.08 2.92 -20.55
N GLY A 107 -21.88 3.24 -19.27
CA GLY A 107 -22.72 4.14 -18.48
C GLY A 107 -22.10 5.54 -18.32
N TYR A 108 -21.03 5.85 -19.05
CA TYR A 108 -20.53 7.22 -19.12
C TYR A 108 -21.53 8.04 -19.96
N PRO A 109 -22.15 9.09 -19.39
CA PRO A 109 -23.00 9.98 -20.18
C PRO A 109 -22.22 10.54 -21.37
N SER A 110 -22.85 10.61 -22.54
CA SER A 110 -22.28 11.20 -23.77
C SER A 110 -21.82 12.65 -23.58
N VAL A 111 -22.32 13.32 -22.54
CA VAL A 111 -21.96 14.69 -22.12
C VAL A 111 -20.56 14.73 -21.45
N ARG A 112 -20.02 13.59 -20.99
CA ARG A 112 -18.73 13.53 -20.27
C ARG A 112 -17.57 13.34 -21.25
N LYS A 113 -16.68 14.35 -21.33
CA LYS A 113 -15.40 14.24 -22.04
C LYS A 113 -14.43 13.37 -21.23
N LEU A 114 -14.20 12.14 -21.70
CA LEU A 114 -13.13 11.29 -21.19
C LEU A 114 -11.78 11.87 -21.63
N ALA A 115 -10.87 12.08 -20.67
CA ALA A 115 -9.48 12.36 -21.00
C ALA A 115 -8.85 11.14 -21.71
N PRO A 116 -7.98 11.34 -22.70
CA PRO A 116 -7.14 10.27 -23.19
C PRO A 116 -6.17 9.79 -22.09
N TRP A 117 -5.57 8.62 -22.32
CA TRP A 117 -4.42 8.19 -21.53
C TRP A 117 -3.29 9.23 -21.62
N PRO A 118 -2.51 9.42 -20.55
CA PRO A 118 -1.47 10.42 -20.54
C PRO A 118 -0.37 10.07 -21.55
N SER A 119 0.17 11.10 -22.20
CA SER A 119 1.32 10.94 -23.09
C SER A 119 2.60 10.67 -22.31
N TYR A 120 3.65 10.22 -23.00
CA TYR A 120 4.97 10.03 -22.38
C TYR A 120 5.53 11.32 -21.79
N GLU A 121 5.29 12.47 -22.44
CA GLU A 121 5.71 13.78 -21.96
C GLU A 121 4.96 14.21 -20.69
N GLU A 122 3.66 13.91 -20.62
CA GLU A 122 2.82 14.17 -19.45
C GLU A 122 3.30 13.33 -18.26
N LEU A 123 3.64 12.07 -18.49
CA LEU A 123 4.13 11.16 -17.45
C LEU A 123 5.51 11.59 -16.90
N LYS A 124 6.39 12.06 -17.78
CA LYS A 124 7.74 12.55 -17.41
C LYS A 124 7.75 13.97 -16.87
N HIS A 125 6.64 14.69 -16.90
CA HIS A 125 6.60 16.08 -16.50
C HIS A 125 7.19 16.28 -15.09
N GLU A 126 8.17 17.19 -15.00
CA GLU A 126 8.91 17.60 -13.79
C GLU A 126 9.79 16.54 -13.14
N GLY A 127 9.69 15.27 -13.53
CA GLY A 127 10.57 14.21 -13.03
C GLY A 127 10.73 14.22 -11.51
N ASP A 128 11.98 14.41 -11.06
CA ASP A 128 12.35 14.47 -9.64
C ASP A 128 12.02 15.82 -8.98
N ASP A 129 11.91 16.89 -9.77
CA ASP A 129 11.52 18.23 -9.31
C ASP A 129 10.01 18.36 -9.05
N ARG A 130 9.23 17.31 -9.31
CA ARG A 130 7.78 17.26 -9.02
C ARG A 130 7.44 17.49 -7.54
N SER A 131 8.39 17.20 -6.65
CA SER A 131 8.30 17.52 -5.22
C SER A 131 8.21 19.03 -4.94
N LYS A 132 8.70 19.88 -5.85
CA LYS A 132 8.80 21.34 -5.70
C LYS A 132 7.70 22.12 -6.43
N SER A 133 7.06 21.52 -7.42
CA SER A 133 6.10 22.17 -8.33
C SER A 133 4.65 22.19 -7.83
N GLY A 134 4.41 21.71 -6.61
CA GLY A 134 3.07 21.64 -6.01
C GLY A 134 2.28 20.39 -6.38
N TYR A 135 2.66 19.63 -7.42
CA TYR A 135 2.05 18.32 -7.74
C TYR A 135 2.53 17.20 -6.80
N SER A 136 3.61 17.43 -6.04
CA SER A 136 4.16 16.52 -5.03
C SER A 136 4.45 15.14 -5.63
N ARG A 137 3.70 14.11 -5.23
CA ARG A 137 3.85 12.71 -5.69
C ARG A 137 2.93 12.34 -6.84
N PHE A 138 2.05 13.25 -7.27
CA PHE A 138 1.02 12.95 -8.25
C PHE A 138 1.43 13.41 -9.66
N PRO A 139 1.20 12.61 -10.71
CA PRO A 139 1.31 13.09 -12.09
C PRO A 139 0.42 14.33 -12.33
N PRO A 140 0.70 15.13 -13.38
CA PRO A 140 -0.17 16.23 -13.75
C PRO A 140 -1.58 15.73 -14.03
N LEU A 141 -2.58 16.58 -13.72
CA LEU A 141 -3.98 16.23 -13.92
C LEU A 141 -4.29 15.89 -15.38
N PRO A 142 -5.12 14.86 -15.64
CA PRO A 142 -5.53 14.50 -17.00
C PRO A 142 -6.16 15.69 -17.73
N ARG A 143 -5.83 15.88 -19.00
CA ARG A 143 -6.31 16.99 -19.83
C ARG A 143 -7.27 16.48 -20.90
N GLY A 144 -8.20 17.32 -21.34
CA GLY A 144 -9.15 16.93 -22.38
C GLY A 144 -8.47 16.65 -23.72
N ARG A 145 -9.17 16.00 -24.65
CA ARG A 145 -8.76 15.96 -26.06
C ARG A 145 -8.65 17.40 -26.57
N GLY A 146 -7.43 17.82 -26.88
CA GLY A 146 -7.12 19.13 -27.46
C GLY A 146 -6.40 18.94 -28.79
N ASN A 147 -6.33 20.00 -29.59
CA ASN A 147 -5.61 19.99 -30.85
C ASN A 147 -4.17 19.51 -30.63
N GLU A 148 -3.74 18.50 -31.40
CA GLU A 148 -2.40 17.90 -31.29
C GLU A 148 -1.28 18.93 -31.48
N THR A 149 -1.56 19.99 -32.24
CA THR A 149 -0.66 21.12 -32.50
C THR A 149 -0.41 22.02 -31.28
N VAL A 150 -1.26 21.95 -30.26
CA VAL A 150 -1.12 22.75 -29.04
C VAL A 150 -0.37 21.93 -27.99
N ASN A 151 0.67 22.54 -27.41
CA ASN A 151 1.44 21.95 -26.32
C ASN A 151 0.50 21.48 -25.21
N TRP A 152 0.68 20.24 -24.74
CA TRP A 152 -0.21 19.63 -23.74
C TRP A 152 -0.33 20.48 -22.47
N LYS A 153 0.73 21.21 -22.06
CA LYS A 153 0.73 22.09 -20.88
C LYS A 153 -0.26 23.24 -20.98
N GLN A 154 -0.58 23.69 -22.20
CA GLN A 154 -1.52 24.78 -22.45
C GLN A 154 -2.99 24.31 -22.47
N ARG A 155 -3.25 23.00 -22.49
CA ARG A 155 -4.62 22.45 -22.53
C ARG A 155 -5.24 22.48 -21.14
N ALA A 156 -6.51 22.85 -20.98
CA ALA A 156 -7.13 22.85 -19.65
C ALA A 156 -7.21 21.44 -19.04
N PRO A 157 -6.83 21.25 -17.75
CA PRO A 157 -7.11 20.03 -17.01
C PRO A 157 -8.60 19.70 -16.98
N VAL A 158 -8.93 18.41 -16.99
CA VAL A 158 -10.30 17.95 -16.80
C VAL A 158 -10.72 18.27 -15.37
N LYS A 159 -11.91 18.87 -15.22
CA LYS A 159 -12.48 19.17 -13.91
C LYS A 159 -12.68 17.87 -13.13
N GLN A 160 -12.00 17.77 -11.97
CA GLN A 160 -12.15 16.64 -11.07
C GLN A 160 -13.53 16.61 -10.42
N ARG A 161 -13.99 15.41 -10.07
CA ARG A 161 -15.18 15.22 -9.23
C ARG A 161 -14.79 15.40 -7.78
N ARG A 162 -15.69 15.97 -6.97
CA ARG A 162 -15.44 16.18 -5.53
C ARG A 162 -15.02 14.90 -4.80
N PHE A 163 -15.52 13.75 -5.23
CA PHE A 163 -15.20 12.46 -4.62
C PHE A 163 -13.82 11.92 -5.05
N ASP A 164 -13.37 12.22 -6.27
CA ASP A 164 -12.11 11.70 -6.86
C ASP A 164 -11.04 12.78 -7.01
N GLU A 165 -11.08 13.78 -6.13
CA GLU A 165 -10.17 14.91 -6.17
C GLU A 165 -8.80 14.51 -5.60
N VAL A 166 -7.76 14.63 -6.42
CA VAL A 166 -6.37 14.26 -6.07
C VAL A 166 -5.37 15.21 -6.71
N GLY A 167 -4.18 15.38 -6.12
CA GLY A 167 -3.06 16.04 -6.81
C GLY A 167 -3.30 17.48 -7.25
N ARG A 168 -4.17 18.24 -6.56
CA ARG A 168 -4.30 19.67 -6.80
C ARG A 168 -2.98 20.37 -6.43
N PRO A 169 -2.37 21.15 -7.34
CA PRO A 169 -1.20 21.93 -6.98
C PRO A 169 -1.61 22.91 -5.88
N VAL A 170 -0.99 22.77 -4.72
CA VAL A 170 -1.16 23.70 -3.60
C VAL A 170 -0.41 24.98 -3.99
N LEU A 171 -1.11 25.93 -4.61
CA LEU A 171 -0.54 27.21 -5.04
C LEU A 171 -0.30 28.17 -3.86
N GLU A 172 -0.86 27.88 -2.69
CA GLU A 172 -0.65 28.66 -1.48
C GLU A 172 0.43 28.02 -0.59
N VAL A 173 1.50 28.76 -0.34
CA VAL A 173 2.39 28.52 0.81
C VAL A 173 1.61 28.87 2.08
N ARG A 174 0.65 28.02 2.44
CA ARG A 174 0.37 27.77 3.84
C ARG A 174 0.99 26.42 4.08
N SER A 175 2.17 26.43 4.69
CA SER A 175 2.65 25.27 5.42
C SER A 175 1.57 24.94 6.43
N VAL A 176 0.62 24.09 6.04
CA VAL A 176 -0.19 23.33 6.98
C VAL A 176 0.83 22.35 7.55
N HIS A 177 1.61 22.86 8.50
CA HIS A 177 2.15 22.04 9.55
C HIS A 177 0.91 21.40 10.14
N THR A 178 0.61 20.19 9.69
CA THR A 178 -0.33 19.32 10.37
C THR A 178 0.35 18.99 11.68
N GLN A 179 0.31 19.94 12.62
CA GLN A 179 0.20 19.60 14.02
C GLN A 179 -1.08 18.80 14.09
N TYR A 180 -0.98 17.50 13.85
CA TYR A 180 -1.82 16.57 14.56
C TYR A 180 -1.57 16.89 16.03
N LEU A 181 -2.39 17.78 16.59
CA LEU A 181 -2.39 18.02 18.01
C LEU A 181 -2.72 16.64 18.58
N GLU A 182 -1.80 16.01 19.31
CA GLU A 182 -2.02 14.67 19.88
C GLU A 182 -3.37 14.57 20.60
N SER A 183 -3.85 15.70 21.15
CA SER A 183 -5.18 15.88 21.73
C SER A 183 -6.38 15.56 20.81
N GLU A 184 -6.27 15.71 19.49
CA GLU A 184 -7.34 15.33 18.55
C GLU A 184 -7.33 13.83 18.26
N MET A 185 -6.16 13.20 18.21
CA MET A 185 -6.05 11.76 18.05
C MET A 185 -6.56 11.01 19.28
N LEU A 186 -6.31 11.55 20.47
CA LEU A 186 -6.82 11.00 21.75
C LEU A 186 -8.35 10.96 21.81
N LYS A 187 -9.07 11.84 21.11
CA LYS A 187 -10.55 11.84 21.07
C LYS A 187 -11.13 10.62 20.34
N PHE A 188 -10.34 9.97 19.49
CA PHE A 188 -10.76 8.78 18.74
C PHE A 188 -10.30 7.48 19.39
N VAL A 189 -9.50 7.56 20.46
CA VAL A 189 -9.06 6.40 21.24
C VAL A 189 -10.00 6.25 22.44
N ASP A 190 -10.49 5.04 22.66
CA ASP A 190 -11.38 4.74 23.77
C ASP A 190 -10.70 5.05 25.12
N SER A 191 -11.43 5.74 26.00
CA SER A 191 -10.99 6.16 27.33
C SER A 191 -10.43 5.02 28.18
N ALA A 192 -10.96 3.81 28.03
CA ALA A 192 -10.46 2.62 28.71
C ALA A 192 -9.03 2.25 28.28
N LEU A 193 -8.72 2.44 26.99
CA LEU A 193 -7.42 2.11 26.41
C LEU A 193 -6.36 3.15 26.78
N LEU A 194 -6.76 4.42 26.98
CA LEU A 194 -5.88 5.48 27.48
C LEU A 194 -5.50 5.25 28.96
N ALA A 195 -6.45 4.79 29.78
CA ALA A 195 -6.19 4.46 31.18
C ALA A 195 -5.21 3.29 31.36
N GLU A 196 -5.26 2.27 30.49
CA GLU A 196 -4.30 1.16 30.51
C GLU A 196 -2.87 1.57 30.13
N LEU A 197 -2.73 2.64 29.33
CA LEU A 197 -1.44 3.15 28.86
C LEU A 197 -0.83 4.22 29.79
N GLY A 198 -1.52 4.58 30.88
CA GLY A 198 -1.01 5.52 31.89
C GLY A 198 -0.99 6.98 31.46
N TRP A 199 -1.89 7.35 30.54
CA TRP A 199 -2.15 8.74 30.16
C TRP A 199 -3.21 9.38 31.07
#